data_AF-A0A8C1E881-F1
#
_entry.id   AF-A0A8C1E881-F1
#
_cell.length_a   1.000
_cell.length_b   1.000
_cell.length_c   1.000
_cell.angle_alpha   90.00
_cell.angle_beta   90.00
_cell.angle_gamma   90.00
#
_symmetry.space_group_name_H-M   'P 1'
#
loop_
_entity.id
_entity.type
_entity.pdbx_description
1 polymer ?
#
loop_
_entity_poly.entity_id
_entity_poly.type
_entity_poly.pdbx_seq_one_letter_code
_entity_poly.pdbx_strand_id
1 'polypeptide(L)'
;MANPVCETTEKKKQQPQGPERPNSHQKFKAKLMQWVSYIAGDMAAFGEWMKGQFILLQILDWVLRGAAQVMFVNNPLSGLIIFAGLILQNRWWALNGFVGTLFATISALIIGQNRGAIANGLYGYNGILVGLLMAVFSNAGDWYWWLLLPNIFMSMACPIVSSALASINSRWDLPVFTLPFNILVCLHMVATGHYNHHFPQVLFQPRTSMHNLTWSELDYPKLFRSIPVGIGQVYGCDNAWTGGIFMIALFISSPITFAHATIGSAVGMVSGLALAAPFQNIYFGLWGYNCVLACIAIGGMFYALTWQTHLLAVACAFFCAYLGSAIANVMSTFGLPACTWPFCLSALTFLLITTEIKNIYKLPLAKVTYPEKNLIYFWKMKKEERILIYSPLF
;
A
#
# COMPACT_ATOMS: atom_id res chain seq x y z
N MET A 1 -10.91 -28.18 -85.09
CA MET A 1 -9.82 -28.28 -84.10
C MET A 1 -9.98 -27.13 -83.12
N ALA A 2 -9.93 -27.49 -81.84
CA ALA A 2 -10.21 -26.74 -80.60
C ALA A 2 -10.06 -25.21 -80.60
N ASN A 3 -11.03 -24.55 -79.96
CA ASN A 3 -10.79 -23.36 -79.15
C ASN A 3 -11.70 -23.38 -77.90
N PRO A 4 -11.22 -22.97 -76.71
CA PRO A 4 -11.82 -23.34 -75.43
C PRO A 4 -12.84 -22.33 -74.91
N VAL A 5 -13.74 -22.87 -74.09
CA VAL A 5 -14.77 -22.22 -73.28
C VAL A 5 -14.14 -21.22 -72.31
N CYS A 6 -14.66 -19.99 -72.25
CA CYS A 6 -14.38 -19.02 -71.21
C CYS A 6 -15.64 -18.84 -70.35
N GLU A 7 -15.62 -19.37 -69.13
CA GLU A 7 -16.67 -19.23 -68.13
C GLU A 7 -16.70 -17.79 -67.59
N THR A 8 -17.84 -17.13 -67.69
CA THR A 8 -18.13 -15.88 -66.99
C THR A 8 -18.67 -16.18 -65.59
N THR A 9 -17.81 -16.06 -64.57
CA THR A 9 -18.23 -16.13 -63.16
C THR A 9 -18.78 -14.77 -62.71
N GLU A 10 -20.09 -14.66 -62.50
CA GLU A 10 -20.70 -13.50 -61.83
C GLU A 10 -20.29 -13.49 -60.34
N LYS A 11 -19.39 -12.55 -59.97
CA LYS A 11 -19.10 -12.23 -58.57
C LYS A 11 -20.29 -11.48 -57.95
N LYS A 12 -21.12 -12.18 -57.16
CA LYS A 12 -22.03 -11.54 -56.19
C LYS A 12 -21.20 -10.72 -55.19
N LYS A 13 -21.32 -9.39 -55.25
CA LYS A 13 -20.85 -8.48 -54.19
C LYS A 13 -21.59 -8.78 -52.89
N GLN A 14 -20.89 -9.35 -51.91
CA GLN A 14 -21.36 -9.36 -50.52
C GLN A 14 -21.34 -7.93 -49.97
N GLN A 15 -22.50 -7.44 -49.55
CA GLN A 15 -22.60 -6.21 -48.74
C GLN A 15 -21.89 -6.43 -47.39
N PRO A 16 -21.16 -5.44 -46.86
CA PRO A 16 -20.57 -5.54 -45.53
C PRO A 16 -21.70 -5.64 -44.50
N GLN A 17 -21.73 -6.75 -43.75
CA GLN A 17 -22.57 -6.88 -42.56
C GLN A 17 -22.23 -5.74 -41.61
N GLY A 18 -23.20 -4.88 -41.31
CA GLY A 18 -23.08 -3.87 -40.26
C GLY A 18 -22.79 -4.54 -38.91
N PRO A 19 -22.21 -3.81 -37.92
CA PRO A 19 -21.79 -4.40 -36.66
C PRO A 19 -22.97 -5.15 -36.01
N GLU A 20 -22.78 -6.46 -35.77
CA GLU A 20 -23.77 -7.32 -35.11
C GLU A 20 -24.22 -6.69 -33.79
N ARG A 21 -25.54 -6.65 -33.56
CA ARG A 21 -26.10 -6.15 -32.30
C ARG A 21 -25.54 -7.00 -31.14
N PRO A 22 -24.97 -6.39 -30.09
CA PRO A 22 -24.35 -7.16 -29.02
C PRO A 22 -25.37 -8.07 -28.33
N ASN A 23 -24.99 -9.33 -28.13
CA ASN A 23 -25.84 -10.33 -27.48
C ASN A 23 -26.06 -9.99 -25.99
N SER A 24 -27.03 -10.66 -25.34
CA SER A 24 -27.38 -10.40 -23.93
C SER A 24 -26.18 -10.52 -22.97
N HIS A 25 -25.31 -11.51 -23.19
CA HIS A 25 -24.08 -11.71 -22.43
C HIS A 25 -23.06 -10.58 -22.61
N GLN A 26 -22.87 -10.08 -23.83
CA GLN A 26 -21.99 -8.95 -24.13
C GLN A 26 -22.49 -7.66 -23.51
N LYS A 27 -23.82 -7.42 -23.53
CA LYS A 27 -24.45 -6.28 -22.84
C LYS A 27 -24.27 -6.36 -21.32
N PHE A 28 -24.47 -7.54 -20.73
CA PHE A 28 -24.25 -7.75 -19.30
C PHE A 28 -22.78 -7.51 -18.92
N LYS A 29 -21.83 -8.09 -19.68
CA LYS A 29 -20.39 -7.89 -19.46
C LYS A 29 -19.99 -6.42 -19.58
N ALA A 30 -20.51 -5.70 -20.58
CA ALA A 30 -20.22 -4.28 -20.75
C ALA A 30 -20.73 -3.44 -19.58
N LYS A 31 -21.96 -3.70 -19.11
CA LYS A 31 -22.51 -3.04 -17.91
C LYS A 31 -21.67 -3.34 -16.68
N LEU A 32 -21.29 -4.60 -16.47
CA LEU A 32 -20.45 -4.99 -15.33
C LEU A 32 -19.10 -4.28 -15.35
N MET A 33 -18.41 -4.25 -16.50
CA MET A 33 -17.14 -3.55 -16.66
C MET A 33 -17.27 -2.05 -16.40
N GLN A 34 -18.39 -1.45 -16.81
CA GLN A 34 -18.68 -0.05 -16.53
C GLN A 34 -18.87 0.19 -15.03
N TRP A 35 -19.63 -0.65 -14.32
CA TRP A 35 -19.77 -0.55 -12.86
C TRP A 35 -18.44 -0.72 -12.13
N VAL A 36 -17.64 -1.71 -12.52
CA VAL A 36 -16.28 -1.92 -11.96
C VAL A 36 -15.41 -0.68 -12.16
N SER A 37 -15.51 -0.01 -13.31
CA SER A 37 -14.71 1.20 -13.59
C SER A 37 -15.02 2.39 -12.66
N TYR A 38 -16.20 2.43 -12.02
CA TYR A 38 -16.54 3.48 -11.07
C TYR A 38 -16.00 3.23 -9.66
N ILE A 39 -15.73 1.97 -9.30
CA ILE A 39 -15.33 1.58 -7.94
C ILE A 39 -13.87 1.12 -7.83
N ALA A 40 -13.29 0.62 -8.93
CA ALA A 40 -11.92 0.12 -8.95
C ALA A 40 -10.90 1.24 -9.20
N GLY A 41 -9.62 0.92 -9.01
CA GLY A 41 -8.51 1.85 -9.19
C GLY A 41 -8.60 3.05 -8.24
N ASP A 42 -8.34 4.24 -8.78
CA ASP A 42 -8.29 5.51 -8.05
C ASP A 42 -9.66 6.21 -7.88
N MET A 43 -10.75 5.58 -8.36
CA MET A 43 -12.10 6.16 -8.44
C MET A 43 -12.10 7.59 -9.03
N ALA A 44 -11.37 7.81 -10.12
CA ALA A 44 -11.18 9.16 -10.70
C ALA A 44 -12.48 9.91 -10.98
N ALA A 45 -13.51 9.23 -11.52
CA ALA A 45 -14.82 9.86 -11.80
C ALA A 45 -15.50 10.38 -10.52
N PHE A 46 -15.42 9.63 -9.43
CA PHE A 46 -15.92 10.06 -8.11
C PHE A 46 -15.09 11.22 -7.56
N GLY A 47 -13.76 11.17 -7.72
CA GLY A 47 -12.87 12.27 -7.34
C GLY A 47 -13.18 13.58 -8.07
N GLU A 48 -13.47 13.54 -9.38
CA GLU A 48 -13.90 14.72 -10.14
C GLU A 48 -15.25 15.25 -9.65
N TRP A 49 -16.23 14.37 -9.40
CA TRP A 49 -17.52 14.78 -8.83
C TRP A 49 -17.38 15.41 -7.44
N MET A 50 -16.45 14.91 -6.62
CA MET A 50 -16.20 15.37 -5.25
C MET A 50 -15.70 16.82 -5.20
N LYS A 51 -14.99 17.30 -6.23
CA LYS A 51 -14.47 18.69 -6.29
C LYS A 51 -15.57 19.77 -6.20
N GLY A 52 -16.79 19.45 -6.66
CA GLY A 52 -17.94 20.34 -6.61
C GLY A 52 -18.76 20.26 -5.32
N GLN A 53 -18.38 19.41 -4.37
CA GLN A 53 -19.15 19.16 -3.15
C GLN A 53 -18.71 20.06 -1.99
N PHE A 54 -19.50 20.08 -0.90
CA PHE A 54 -19.15 20.86 0.28
C PHE A 54 -17.87 20.36 0.95
N ILE A 55 -17.11 21.30 1.55
CA ILE A 55 -15.75 21.03 2.05
C ILE A 55 -15.69 19.88 3.08
N LEU A 56 -16.72 19.70 3.91
CA LEU A 56 -16.75 18.59 4.86
C LEU A 56 -16.88 17.21 4.18
N LEU A 57 -17.56 17.07 3.02
CA LEU A 57 -17.51 15.82 2.24
C LEU A 57 -16.15 15.62 1.61
N GLN A 58 -15.53 16.69 1.12
CA GLN A 58 -14.19 16.60 0.56
C GLN A 58 -13.20 16.12 1.62
N ILE A 59 -13.23 16.70 2.83
CA ILE A 59 -12.40 16.25 3.95
C ILE A 59 -12.66 14.78 4.29
N LEU A 60 -13.93 14.35 4.32
CA LEU A 60 -14.28 12.94 4.55
C LEU A 60 -13.68 12.03 3.47
N ASP A 61 -13.83 12.38 2.19
CA ASP A 61 -13.21 11.65 1.07
C ASP A 61 -11.69 11.58 1.21
N TRP A 62 -11.04 12.69 1.56
CA TRP A 62 -9.58 12.76 1.75
C TRP A 62 -9.11 11.93 2.95
N VAL A 63 -9.90 11.86 4.01
CA VAL A 63 -9.64 10.99 5.17
C VAL A 63 -9.76 9.51 4.78
N LEU A 64 -10.80 9.14 4.03
CA LEU A 64 -10.98 7.77 3.55
C LEU A 64 -9.85 7.36 2.60
N ARG A 65 -9.50 8.22 1.63
CA ARG A 65 -8.33 8.01 0.75
C ARG A 65 -7.05 7.94 1.58
N GLY A 66 -6.88 8.80 2.58
CA GLY A 66 -5.76 8.80 3.50
C GLY A 66 -5.60 7.48 4.25
N ALA A 67 -6.70 6.87 4.71
CA ALA A 67 -6.66 5.54 5.31
C ALA A 67 -6.13 4.50 4.33
N ALA A 68 -6.65 4.46 3.10
CA ALA A 68 -6.23 3.49 2.08
C ALA A 68 -4.79 3.69 1.58
N GLN A 69 -4.28 4.92 1.61
CA GLN A 69 -2.94 5.29 1.12
C GLN A 69 -1.80 4.65 1.92
N VAL A 70 -2.04 4.13 3.12
CA VAL A 70 -1.05 3.34 3.88
C VAL A 70 -0.53 2.16 3.05
N MET A 71 -1.40 1.54 2.26
CA MET A 71 -1.05 0.46 1.32
C MET A 71 -1.04 0.94 -0.14
N PHE A 72 -0.75 2.23 -0.35
CA PHE A 72 -0.65 2.91 -1.66
C PHE A 72 -1.94 2.93 -2.49
N VAL A 73 -3.10 2.80 -1.84
CA VAL A 73 -4.39 2.80 -2.52
C VAL A 73 -5.03 4.18 -2.43
N ASN A 74 -5.38 4.77 -3.57
CA ASN A 74 -6.12 6.03 -3.66
C ASN A 74 -7.62 5.79 -3.90
N ASN A 75 -8.30 5.11 -2.97
CA ASN A 75 -9.68 4.70 -3.16
C ASN A 75 -10.50 4.91 -1.88
N PRO A 76 -11.51 5.81 -1.87
CA PRO A 76 -12.29 6.09 -0.66
C PRO A 76 -13.17 4.92 -0.23
N LEU A 77 -13.64 4.08 -1.16
CA LEU A 77 -14.38 2.85 -0.81
C LEU A 77 -13.46 1.84 -0.11
N SER A 78 -12.24 1.65 -0.62
CA SER A 78 -11.23 0.85 0.09
C SER A 78 -10.93 1.42 1.47
N GLY A 79 -10.83 2.75 1.60
CA GLY A 79 -10.66 3.44 2.87
C GLY A 79 -11.79 3.18 3.87
N LEU A 80 -13.04 3.21 3.40
CA LEU A 80 -14.21 2.90 4.21
C LEU A 80 -14.18 1.44 4.72
N ILE A 81 -13.81 0.49 3.84
CA ILE A 81 -13.67 -0.93 4.19
C ILE A 81 -12.54 -1.13 5.19
N ILE A 82 -11.42 -0.40 5.04
CA ILE A 82 -10.32 -0.41 6.01
C ILE A 82 -10.80 0.10 7.37
N PHE A 83 -11.53 1.22 7.44
CA PHE A 83 -12.12 1.67 8.72
C PHE A 83 -13.06 0.64 9.34
N ALA A 84 -13.86 -0.07 8.55
CA ALA A 84 -14.69 -1.17 9.05
C ALA A 84 -13.84 -2.29 9.69
N GLY A 85 -12.71 -2.65 9.06
CA GLY A 85 -11.74 -3.59 9.63
C GLY A 85 -11.06 -3.07 10.90
N LEU A 86 -10.71 -1.78 10.95
CA LEU A 86 -10.15 -1.16 12.16
C LEU A 86 -11.16 -1.17 13.31
N ILE A 87 -12.44 -0.88 13.04
CA ILE A 87 -13.51 -0.96 14.04
C ILE A 87 -13.69 -2.39 14.55
N LEU A 88 -13.59 -3.39 13.66
CA LEU A 88 -13.62 -4.81 14.02
C LEU A 88 -12.43 -5.20 14.91
N GLN A 89 -11.25 -4.66 14.64
CA GLN A 89 -10.06 -4.88 15.45
C GLN A 89 -10.26 -4.28 16.85
N ASN A 90 -10.42 -2.96 16.92
CA ASN A 90 -10.58 -2.23 18.16
C ASN A 90 -11.15 -0.83 17.87
N ARG A 91 -12.27 -0.50 18.51
CA ARG A 91 -12.96 0.80 18.36
C ARG A 91 -12.11 1.99 18.81
N TRP A 92 -11.31 1.83 19.86
CA TRP A 92 -10.41 2.86 20.37
C TRP A 92 -9.26 3.12 19.39
N TRP A 93 -8.70 2.08 18.80
CA TRP A 93 -7.64 2.22 17.79
C TRP A 93 -8.19 2.90 16.54
N ALA A 94 -9.36 2.45 16.05
CA ALA A 94 -10.05 3.07 14.91
C ALA A 94 -10.30 4.57 15.13
N LEU A 95 -10.75 4.96 16.33
CA LEU A 95 -10.95 6.37 16.69
C LEU A 95 -9.63 7.15 16.65
N ASN A 96 -8.57 6.63 17.25
CA ASN A 96 -7.27 7.31 17.24
C ASN A 96 -6.69 7.43 15.83
N GLY A 97 -6.84 6.41 14.98
CA GLY A 97 -6.47 6.47 13.58
C GLY A 97 -7.28 7.49 12.79
N PHE A 98 -8.61 7.55 13.00
CA PHE A 98 -9.46 8.56 12.39
C PHE A 98 -9.03 9.99 12.79
N VAL A 99 -8.84 10.24 14.09
CA VAL A 99 -8.35 11.51 14.61
C VAL A 99 -7.01 11.87 13.99
N GLY A 100 -6.06 10.93 13.94
CA GLY A 100 -4.75 11.19 13.35
C GLY A 100 -4.82 11.55 11.87
N THR A 101 -5.62 10.83 11.09
CA THR A 101 -5.83 11.12 9.65
C THR A 101 -6.46 12.49 9.45
N LEU A 102 -7.49 12.81 10.24
CA LEU A 102 -8.23 14.06 10.16
C LEU A 102 -7.32 15.25 10.47
N PHE A 103 -6.59 15.19 11.58
CA PHE A 103 -5.72 16.31 12.00
C PHE A 103 -4.46 16.45 11.16
N ALA A 104 -3.92 15.35 10.60
CA ALA A 104 -2.88 15.45 9.58
C ALA A 104 -3.40 16.14 8.30
N THR A 105 -4.63 15.80 7.87
CA THR A 105 -5.27 16.44 6.71
C THR A 105 -5.55 17.92 6.97
N ILE A 106 -6.09 18.27 8.14
CA ILE A 106 -6.33 19.66 8.55
C ILE A 106 -5.01 20.44 8.62
N SER A 107 -3.97 19.88 9.22
CA SER A 107 -2.65 20.53 9.27
C SER A 107 -2.09 20.81 7.88
N ALA A 108 -2.21 19.85 6.94
CA ALA A 108 -1.80 20.04 5.55
C ALA A 108 -2.54 21.19 4.86
N LEU A 109 -3.83 21.39 5.19
CA LEU A 109 -4.62 22.53 4.72
C LEU A 109 -4.15 23.86 5.31
N ILE A 110 -3.88 23.88 6.63
CA ILE A 110 -3.42 25.07 7.37
C ILE A 110 -2.07 25.56 6.82
N ILE A 111 -1.12 24.64 6.61
CA ILE A 111 0.22 24.98 6.11
C ILE A 111 0.29 25.12 4.58
N GLY A 112 -0.85 25.02 3.88
CA GLY A 112 -0.94 25.27 2.44
C GLY A 112 -0.25 24.24 1.53
N GLN A 113 -0.25 22.95 1.90
CA GLN A 113 0.30 21.90 1.02
C GLN A 113 -0.50 21.73 -0.28
N ASN A 114 0.08 21.03 -1.26
CA ASN A 114 -0.53 20.81 -2.56
C ASN A 114 -1.93 20.17 -2.43
N ARG A 115 -2.96 20.88 -2.93
CA ARG A 115 -4.36 20.46 -2.82
C ARG A 115 -4.67 19.13 -3.50
N GLY A 116 -4.03 18.84 -4.63
CA GLY A 116 -4.19 17.55 -5.32
C GLY A 116 -3.62 16.39 -4.50
N ALA A 117 -2.46 16.58 -3.87
CA ALA A 117 -1.86 15.59 -2.97
C ALA A 117 -2.70 15.36 -1.70
N ILE A 118 -3.26 16.43 -1.12
CA ILE A 118 -4.23 16.32 -0.01
C ILE A 118 -5.45 15.53 -0.48
N ALA A 119 -6.03 15.89 -1.63
CA ALA A 119 -7.22 15.23 -2.15
C ALA A 119 -7.01 13.75 -2.47
N ASN A 120 -5.79 13.36 -2.84
CA ASN A 120 -5.39 11.96 -3.03
C ASN A 120 -5.03 11.24 -1.72
N GLY A 121 -5.20 11.87 -0.55
CA GLY A 121 -4.93 11.27 0.76
C GLY A 121 -3.45 11.19 1.15
N LEU A 122 -2.53 11.78 0.38
CA LEU A 122 -1.07 11.64 0.59
C LEU A 122 -0.56 12.33 1.87
N TYR A 123 -1.37 13.20 2.47
CA TYR A 123 -1.06 13.83 3.77
C TYR A 123 -1.79 13.19 4.95
N GLY A 124 -2.71 12.24 4.72
CA GLY A 124 -3.48 11.58 5.78
C GLY A 124 -2.88 10.27 6.30
N TYR A 125 -2.24 9.47 5.42
CA TYR A 125 -1.84 8.10 5.76
C TYR A 125 -0.71 7.98 6.79
N ASN A 126 0.14 8.99 6.93
CA ASN A 126 1.10 8.99 8.04
C ASN A 126 0.37 9.28 9.38
N GLY A 127 -0.63 10.16 9.36
CA GLY A 127 -1.44 10.48 10.52
C GLY A 127 -2.27 9.30 11.04
N ILE A 128 -2.87 8.48 10.15
CA ILE A 128 -3.62 7.29 10.60
C ILE A 128 -2.71 6.33 11.37
N LEU A 129 -1.50 6.08 10.86
CA LEU A 129 -0.54 5.18 11.50
C LEU A 129 -0.02 5.76 12.81
N VAL A 130 0.26 7.06 12.88
CA VAL A 130 0.63 7.72 14.15
C VAL A 130 -0.46 7.50 15.20
N GLY A 131 -1.72 7.81 14.87
CA GLY A 131 -2.83 7.64 15.81
C GLY A 131 -3.02 6.18 16.23
N LEU A 132 -3.04 5.25 15.28
CA LEU A 132 -3.19 3.82 15.57
C LEU A 132 -2.09 3.29 16.47
N LEU A 133 -0.82 3.53 16.12
CA LEU A 133 0.29 2.92 16.83
C LEU A 133 0.58 3.60 18.17
N MET A 134 0.23 4.87 18.34
CA MET A 134 0.20 5.50 19.67
C MET A 134 -0.83 4.82 20.59
N ALA A 135 -1.98 4.39 20.06
CA ALA A 135 -2.95 3.62 20.84
C ALA A 135 -2.47 2.19 21.12
N VAL A 136 -1.93 1.50 20.12
CA VAL A 136 -1.40 0.12 20.26
C VAL A 136 -0.25 0.05 21.26
N PHE A 137 0.64 1.05 21.27
CA PHE A 137 1.80 1.06 22.17
C PHE A 137 1.56 1.76 23.50
N SER A 138 0.35 2.26 23.78
CA SER A 138 0.05 2.86 25.08
C SER A 138 -0.25 1.79 26.14
N ASN A 139 0.43 1.88 27.29
CA ASN A 139 0.15 1.05 28.46
C ASN A 139 -0.98 1.61 29.34
N ALA A 140 -1.56 2.76 28.98
CA ALA A 140 -2.72 3.32 29.66
C ALA A 140 -4.04 2.61 29.29
N GLY A 141 -4.02 1.80 28.23
CA GLY A 141 -5.16 1.00 27.77
C GLY A 141 -6.17 1.78 26.92
N ASP A 142 -7.27 1.10 26.60
CA ASP A 142 -8.32 1.66 25.76
C ASP A 142 -9.09 2.79 26.47
N TRP A 143 -9.58 3.74 25.68
CA TRP A 143 -10.37 4.90 26.15
C TRP A 143 -9.66 5.85 27.10
N TYR A 144 -8.32 5.82 27.14
CA TYR A 144 -7.52 6.85 27.80
C TYR A 144 -7.55 8.15 26.98
N TRP A 145 -8.58 8.97 27.19
CA TRP A 145 -8.89 10.17 26.39
C TRP A 145 -7.74 11.19 26.29
N TRP A 146 -6.88 11.27 27.30
CA TRP A 146 -5.71 12.14 27.27
C TRP A 146 -4.76 11.82 26.12
N LEU A 147 -4.73 10.57 25.63
CA LEU A 147 -3.91 10.16 24.48
C LEU A 147 -4.27 10.92 23.19
N LEU A 148 -5.50 11.44 23.07
CA LEU A 148 -5.90 12.24 21.91
C LEU A 148 -5.05 13.52 21.77
N LEU A 149 -4.57 14.10 22.86
CA LEU A 149 -3.76 15.33 22.82
C LEU A 149 -2.41 15.11 22.11
N PRO A 150 -1.53 14.18 22.55
CA PRO A 150 -0.29 13.92 21.83
C PRO A 150 -0.56 13.30 20.45
N ASN A 151 -1.63 12.54 20.25
CA ASN A 151 -2.01 12.02 18.92
C ASN A 151 -2.29 13.16 17.93
N ILE A 152 -3.14 14.12 18.29
CA ILE A 152 -3.42 15.30 17.46
C ILE A 152 -2.12 16.05 17.15
N PHE A 153 -1.31 16.32 18.17
CA PHE A 153 -0.05 17.04 17.99
C PHE A 153 0.91 16.33 17.03
N MET A 154 1.17 15.04 17.25
CA MET A 154 2.08 14.26 16.39
C MET A 154 1.51 14.10 14.98
N SER A 155 0.20 13.90 14.83
CA SER A 155 -0.44 13.79 13.53
C SER A 155 -0.40 15.11 12.74
N MET A 156 -0.56 16.25 13.41
CA MET A 156 -0.39 17.57 12.79
C MET A 156 1.06 17.83 12.35
N ALA A 157 2.05 17.17 12.94
CA ALA A 157 3.44 17.24 12.51
C ALA A 157 3.74 16.37 11.27
N CYS A 158 2.89 15.38 10.93
CA CYS A 158 3.10 14.51 9.75
C CYS A 158 3.28 15.31 8.45
N PRO A 159 2.42 16.27 8.08
CA PRO A 159 2.63 17.07 6.86
C PRO A 159 3.93 17.86 6.83
N ILE A 160 4.42 18.33 7.98
CA ILE A 160 5.68 19.08 8.10
C ILE A 160 6.84 18.14 7.76
N VAL A 161 6.90 16.98 8.42
CA VAL A 161 7.95 15.98 8.17
C VAL A 161 7.86 15.42 6.76
N SER A 162 6.65 15.15 6.25
CA SER A 162 6.42 14.74 4.86
C SER A 162 6.98 15.77 3.88
N SER A 163 6.69 17.06 4.07
CA SER A 163 7.18 18.13 3.19
C SER A 163 8.71 18.23 3.23
N ALA A 164 9.31 18.15 4.43
CA ALA A 164 10.77 18.19 4.59
C ALA A 164 11.45 17.02 3.87
N LEU A 165 10.98 15.79 4.09
CA LEU A 165 11.52 14.60 3.42
C LEU A 165 11.28 14.63 1.91
N ALA A 166 10.11 15.11 1.47
CA ALA A 166 9.80 15.22 0.04
C ALA A 166 10.77 16.16 -0.68
N SER A 167 11.19 17.26 -0.04
CA SER A 167 12.15 18.21 -0.62
C SER A 167 13.53 17.59 -0.91
N ILE A 168 13.90 16.55 -0.16
CA ILE A 168 15.13 15.78 -0.34
C ILE A 168 14.87 14.68 -1.38
N ASN A 169 13.87 13.84 -1.13
CA ASN A 169 13.59 12.64 -1.95
C ASN A 169 13.18 12.97 -3.39
N SER A 170 12.56 14.14 -3.64
CA SER A 170 12.19 14.57 -4.98
C SER A 170 13.39 14.77 -5.91
N ARG A 171 14.61 14.96 -5.37
CA ARG A 171 15.84 15.05 -6.17
C ARG A 171 16.19 13.75 -6.89
N TRP A 172 15.71 12.62 -6.36
CA TRP A 172 15.89 11.28 -6.95
C TRP A 172 14.57 10.66 -7.44
N ASP A 173 13.51 11.47 -7.52
CA ASP A 173 12.15 11.03 -7.83
C ASP A 173 11.73 9.85 -6.92
N LEU A 174 11.90 10.02 -5.60
CA LEU A 174 11.55 9.03 -4.58
C LEU A 174 10.37 9.50 -3.72
N PRO A 175 9.47 8.57 -3.32
CA PRO A 175 8.40 8.89 -2.39
C PRO A 175 8.97 9.01 -0.96
N VAL A 176 8.18 9.61 -0.05
CA VAL A 176 8.55 9.69 1.38
C VAL A 176 8.15 8.45 2.17
N PHE A 177 7.24 7.62 1.62
CA PHE A 177 6.68 6.46 2.30
C PHE A 177 6.17 6.80 3.71
N THR A 178 6.21 5.83 4.61
CA THR A 178 5.78 5.98 6.00
C THR A 178 6.91 6.51 6.90
N LEU A 179 7.96 7.12 6.35
CA LEU A 179 9.04 7.74 7.14
C LEU A 179 8.52 8.80 8.13
N PRO A 180 7.59 9.70 7.76
CA PRO A 180 7.01 10.66 8.71
C PRO A 180 6.38 9.97 9.93
N PHE A 181 5.57 8.94 9.70
CA PHE A 181 4.98 8.11 10.76
C PHE A 181 6.06 7.50 11.66
N ASN A 182 7.05 6.84 11.07
CA ASN A 182 8.09 6.15 11.81
C ASN A 182 8.87 7.10 12.71
N ILE A 183 9.25 8.28 12.19
CA ILE A 183 9.95 9.32 12.94
C ILE A 183 9.10 9.81 14.11
N LEU A 184 7.82 10.12 13.87
CA LEU A 184 6.96 10.76 14.87
C LEU A 184 6.51 9.80 15.98
N VAL A 185 6.23 8.53 15.65
CA VAL A 185 5.94 7.52 16.68
C VAL A 185 7.19 7.23 17.50
N CYS A 186 8.37 7.08 16.89
CA CYS A 186 9.61 6.91 17.65
C CYS A 186 9.88 8.13 18.54
N LEU A 187 9.70 9.35 18.02
CA LEU A 187 9.86 10.58 18.80
C LEU A 187 8.93 10.59 20.02
N HIS A 188 7.64 10.27 19.83
CA HIS A 188 6.68 10.17 20.93
C HIS A 188 7.11 9.12 21.98
N MET A 189 7.50 7.93 21.52
CA MET A 189 7.86 6.82 22.38
C MET A 189 9.16 7.08 23.16
N VAL A 190 10.17 7.71 22.55
CA VAL A 190 11.40 8.11 23.26
C VAL A 190 11.11 9.22 24.27
N ALA A 191 10.29 10.20 23.90
CA ALA A 191 9.98 11.34 24.77
C ALA A 191 9.15 10.95 26.01
N THR A 192 8.31 9.92 25.88
CA THR A 192 7.47 9.43 26.97
C THR A 192 8.12 8.24 27.67
N GLY A 193 8.36 7.16 26.94
CA GLY A 193 8.93 5.93 27.46
C GLY A 193 7.96 5.16 28.38
N HIS A 194 8.43 4.02 28.87
CA HIS A 194 7.63 3.12 29.70
C HIS A 194 7.20 3.75 31.05
N TYR A 195 8.08 4.54 31.66
CA TYR A 195 7.90 5.08 33.01
C TYR A 195 7.23 6.47 33.05
N ASN A 196 6.72 6.98 31.93
CA ASN A 196 6.00 8.25 31.94
C ASN A 196 4.73 8.16 32.78
N HIS A 197 4.49 9.12 33.67
CA HIS A 197 3.29 9.11 34.51
C HIS A 197 1.99 9.37 33.74
N HIS A 198 2.05 10.09 32.62
CA HIS A 198 0.86 10.49 31.85
C HIS A 198 0.64 9.64 30.61
N PHE A 199 1.71 9.24 29.92
CA PHE A 199 1.65 8.51 28.66
C PHE A 199 2.60 7.31 28.68
N PRO A 200 2.43 6.36 29.61
CA PRO A 200 3.31 5.19 29.70
C PRO A 200 3.18 4.34 28.44
N GLN A 201 4.31 3.92 27.89
CA GLN A 201 4.36 3.07 26.68
C GLN A 201 4.60 1.60 27.04
N VAL A 202 4.25 0.70 26.13
CA VAL A 202 4.64 -0.72 26.19
C VAL A 202 6.17 -0.83 26.21
N LEU A 203 6.70 -1.71 27.07
CA LEU A 203 8.12 -1.91 27.22
C LEU A 203 8.66 -2.87 26.15
N PHE A 204 9.50 -2.36 25.24
CA PHE A 204 10.28 -3.18 24.32
C PHE A 204 11.64 -3.50 24.93
N GLN A 205 12.06 -4.77 24.89
CA GLN A 205 13.33 -5.22 25.44
C GLN A 205 14.12 -6.02 24.40
N PRO A 206 15.46 -5.94 24.43
CA PRO A 206 16.30 -6.78 23.61
C PRO A 206 16.16 -8.26 24.02
N ARG A 207 16.27 -9.15 23.04
CA ARG A 207 16.33 -10.59 23.29
C ARG A 207 17.65 -10.91 23.99
N THR A 208 17.58 -11.44 25.20
CA THR A 208 18.74 -11.82 26.03
C THR A 208 18.94 -13.33 26.14
N SER A 209 17.99 -14.14 25.69
CA SER A 209 18.05 -15.60 25.72
C SER A 209 17.63 -16.23 24.39
N MET A 210 18.18 -17.42 24.13
CA MET A 210 17.71 -18.26 23.03
C MET A 210 16.29 -18.76 23.34
N HIS A 211 15.47 -18.85 22.29
CA HIS A 211 14.16 -19.48 22.39
C HIS A 211 14.30 -20.95 22.00
N ASN A 212 13.79 -21.85 22.84
CA ASN A 212 13.70 -23.26 22.50
C ASN A 212 12.57 -23.45 21.50
N LEU A 213 12.90 -23.83 20.27
CA LEU A 213 11.94 -24.13 19.22
C LEU A 213 11.79 -25.63 19.06
N THR A 214 10.57 -26.12 19.31
CA THR A 214 10.19 -27.50 19.04
C THR A 214 9.47 -27.53 17.69
N TRP A 215 10.15 -27.92 16.61
CA TRP A 215 9.58 -27.88 15.26
C TRP A 215 8.32 -28.74 15.08
N SER A 216 8.13 -29.78 15.89
CA SER A 216 6.91 -30.57 15.91
C SER A 216 5.69 -29.84 16.49
N GLU A 217 5.88 -28.71 17.17
CA GLU A 217 4.81 -27.84 17.69
C GLU A 217 4.37 -26.76 16.68
N LEU A 218 4.92 -26.79 15.45
CA LEU A 218 4.51 -25.89 14.38
C LEU A 218 3.03 -26.14 14.02
N ASP A 219 2.23 -25.08 14.08
CA ASP A 219 0.79 -25.07 13.87
C ASP A 219 0.51 -24.54 12.46
N TYR A 220 0.35 -25.45 11.50
CA TYR A 220 0.13 -25.11 10.09
C TYR A 220 -1.11 -24.21 9.87
N PRO A 221 -2.27 -24.46 10.50
CA PRO A 221 -3.39 -23.51 10.43
C PRO A 221 -3.03 -22.09 10.86
N LYS A 222 -2.30 -21.92 11.97
CA LYS A 222 -1.83 -20.59 12.40
C LYS A 222 -0.82 -19.99 11.44
N LEU A 223 -0.01 -20.82 10.80
CA LEU A 223 0.92 -20.38 9.76
C LEU A 223 0.17 -19.78 8.56
N PHE A 224 -0.83 -20.47 8.01
CA PHE A 224 -1.66 -19.91 6.93
C PHE A 224 -2.45 -18.67 7.39
N ARG A 225 -2.96 -18.68 8.63
CA ARG A 225 -3.63 -17.52 9.24
C ARG A 225 -2.69 -16.32 9.38
N SER A 226 -1.38 -16.52 9.47
CA SER A 226 -0.41 -15.42 9.56
C SER A 226 -0.35 -14.55 8.30
N ILE A 227 -0.83 -15.05 7.14
CA ILE A 227 -0.86 -14.28 5.89
C ILE A 227 -1.84 -13.10 5.99
N PRO A 228 -3.15 -13.29 6.27
CA PRO A 228 -4.05 -12.16 6.50
C PRO A 228 -3.64 -11.35 7.73
N VAL A 229 -3.13 -11.97 8.81
CA VAL A 229 -2.66 -11.23 9.99
C VAL A 229 -1.48 -10.31 9.63
N GLY A 230 -0.53 -10.75 8.82
CA GLY A 230 0.59 -9.91 8.36
C GLY A 230 0.13 -8.70 7.54
N ILE A 231 -0.94 -8.84 6.77
CA ILE A 231 -1.59 -7.70 6.09
C ILE A 231 -2.30 -6.79 7.10
N GLY A 232 -2.96 -7.35 8.12
CA GLY A 232 -3.55 -6.61 9.24
C GLY A 232 -2.52 -5.77 10.01
N GLN A 233 -1.35 -6.34 10.26
CA GLN A 233 -0.26 -5.71 11.01
C GLN A 233 0.34 -4.47 10.33
N VAL A 234 0.03 -4.22 9.05
CA VAL A 234 0.34 -2.94 8.40
C VAL A 234 -0.30 -1.75 9.14
N TYR A 235 -1.44 -1.98 9.80
CA TYR A 235 -2.13 -1.02 10.67
C TYR A 235 -2.04 -1.39 12.16
N GLY A 236 -1.13 -2.30 12.54
CA GLY A 236 -1.03 -2.82 13.91
C GLY A 236 -2.18 -3.73 14.34
N CYS A 237 -2.88 -4.37 13.40
CA CYS A 237 -4.02 -5.26 13.68
C CYS A 237 -3.61 -6.72 13.64
N ASP A 238 -3.85 -7.47 14.71
CA ASP A 238 -3.52 -8.90 14.85
C ASP A 238 -4.69 -9.85 14.51
N ASN A 239 -5.90 -9.31 14.28
CA ASN A 239 -7.06 -10.10 13.91
C ASN A 239 -7.03 -10.49 12.43
N ALA A 240 -7.01 -11.79 12.15
CA ALA A 240 -7.03 -12.34 10.79
C ALA A 240 -8.26 -11.89 9.97
N TRP A 241 -9.41 -11.68 10.60
CA TRP A 241 -10.61 -11.17 9.90
C TRP A 241 -10.42 -9.72 9.47
N THR A 242 -9.81 -8.88 10.31
CA THR A 242 -9.42 -7.52 9.95
C THR A 242 -8.46 -7.53 8.76
N GLY A 243 -7.46 -8.41 8.79
CA GLY A 243 -6.55 -8.65 7.66
C GLY A 243 -7.28 -9.06 6.36
N GLY A 244 -8.25 -9.96 6.46
CA GLY A 244 -9.10 -10.37 5.34
C GLY A 244 -9.97 -9.24 4.79
N ILE A 245 -10.49 -8.37 5.65
CA ILE A 245 -11.22 -7.15 5.23
C ILE A 245 -10.29 -6.20 4.47
N PHE A 246 -9.06 -6.01 4.94
CA PHE A 246 -8.06 -5.19 4.23
C PHE A 246 -7.70 -5.79 2.87
N MET A 247 -7.57 -7.11 2.78
CA MET A 247 -7.39 -7.80 1.51
C MET A 247 -8.51 -7.51 0.51
N ILE A 248 -9.78 -7.52 0.95
CA ILE A 248 -10.93 -7.14 0.11
C ILE A 248 -10.81 -5.69 -0.36
N ALA A 249 -10.43 -4.77 0.54
CA ALA A 249 -10.21 -3.37 0.20
C ALA A 249 -9.13 -3.17 -0.87
N LEU A 250 -8.02 -3.92 -0.79
CA LEU A 250 -6.97 -3.92 -1.80
C LEU A 250 -7.48 -4.49 -3.13
N PHE A 251 -8.19 -5.61 -3.09
CA PHE A 251 -8.69 -6.29 -4.29
C PHE A 251 -9.66 -5.42 -5.09
N ILE A 252 -10.54 -4.68 -4.41
CA ILE A 252 -11.48 -3.74 -5.05
C ILE A 252 -10.72 -2.68 -5.84
N SER A 253 -9.65 -2.13 -5.27
CA SER A 253 -8.84 -1.11 -5.96
C SER A 253 -7.96 -1.72 -7.06
N SER A 254 -7.22 -2.77 -6.76
CA SER A 254 -6.26 -3.40 -7.66
C SER A 254 -6.01 -4.86 -7.25
N PRO A 255 -6.48 -5.83 -8.06
CA PRO A 255 -6.13 -7.24 -7.89
C PRO A 255 -4.62 -7.49 -7.86
N ILE A 256 -3.81 -6.71 -8.59
CA ILE A 256 -2.34 -6.83 -8.57
C ILE A 256 -1.77 -6.40 -7.22
N THR A 257 -2.26 -5.29 -6.65
CA THR A 257 -1.87 -4.85 -5.30
C THR A 257 -2.25 -5.89 -4.25
N PHE A 258 -3.46 -6.45 -4.32
CA PHE A 258 -3.89 -7.56 -3.47
C PHE A 258 -2.97 -8.78 -3.58
N ALA A 259 -2.59 -9.18 -4.80
CA ALA A 259 -1.71 -10.32 -5.03
C ALA A 259 -0.32 -10.10 -4.40
N HIS A 260 0.30 -8.94 -4.63
CA HIS A 260 1.61 -8.62 -4.05
C HIS A 260 1.56 -8.42 -2.54
N ALA A 261 0.45 -7.93 -1.99
CA ALA A 261 0.26 -7.89 -0.54
C ALA A 261 0.29 -9.32 0.05
N THR A 262 -0.45 -10.24 -0.56
CA THR A 262 -0.52 -11.64 -0.14
C THR A 262 0.83 -12.34 -0.27
N ILE A 263 1.53 -12.13 -1.39
CA ILE A 263 2.87 -12.68 -1.64
C ILE A 263 3.87 -12.12 -0.64
N GLY A 264 3.87 -10.80 -0.41
CA GLY A 264 4.76 -10.16 0.56
C GLY A 264 4.58 -10.71 1.97
N SER A 265 3.33 -10.89 2.43
CA SER A 265 3.07 -11.48 3.74
C SER A 265 3.54 -12.93 3.84
N ALA A 266 3.34 -13.73 2.77
CA ALA A 266 3.80 -15.12 2.72
C ALA A 266 5.34 -15.21 2.70
N VAL A 267 6.02 -14.34 1.95
CA VAL A 267 7.49 -14.24 1.93
C VAL A 267 8.02 -13.89 3.32
N GLY A 268 7.39 -12.93 4.01
CA GLY A 268 7.73 -12.59 5.38
C GLY A 268 7.62 -13.78 6.34
N MET A 269 6.48 -14.49 6.29
CA MET A 269 6.24 -15.71 7.06
C MET A 269 7.32 -16.78 6.80
N VAL A 270 7.63 -17.09 5.54
CA VAL A 270 8.68 -18.06 5.17
C VAL A 270 10.06 -17.60 5.64
N SER A 271 10.36 -16.30 5.55
CA SER A 271 11.63 -15.73 6.04
C SER A 271 11.77 -15.88 7.55
N GLY A 272 10.68 -15.72 8.31
CA GLY A 272 10.65 -15.95 9.75
C GLY A 272 10.95 -17.41 10.11
N LEU A 273 10.40 -18.36 9.35
CA LEU A 273 10.73 -19.79 9.52
C LEU A 273 12.20 -20.05 9.18
N ALA A 274 12.70 -19.50 8.08
CA ALA A 274 14.10 -19.69 7.64
C ALA A 274 15.11 -19.15 8.66
N LEU A 275 14.75 -18.09 9.39
CA LEU A 275 15.56 -17.50 10.46
C LEU A 275 15.28 -18.09 11.85
N ALA A 276 14.52 -19.19 11.93
CA ALA A 276 14.14 -19.82 13.20
C ALA A 276 13.59 -18.79 14.20
N ALA A 277 12.66 -17.94 13.75
CA ALA A 277 11.99 -16.98 14.60
C ALA A 277 10.98 -17.69 15.52
N PRO A 278 10.70 -17.13 16.72
CA PRO A 278 9.63 -17.63 17.57
C PRO A 278 8.31 -17.73 16.80
N PHE A 279 7.69 -18.93 16.80
CA PHE A 279 6.48 -19.18 16.01
C PHE A 279 5.36 -18.19 16.32
N GLN A 280 5.23 -17.75 17.58
CA GLN A 280 4.23 -16.74 17.95
C GLN A 280 4.43 -15.41 17.22
N ASN A 281 5.68 -14.96 17.00
CA ASN A 281 5.95 -13.74 16.25
C ASN A 281 5.55 -13.89 14.77
N ILE A 282 5.68 -15.10 14.22
CA ILE A 282 5.23 -15.42 12.86
C ILE A 282 3.70 -15.42 12.82
N TYR A 283 3.04 -16.14 13.72
CA TYR A 283 1.58 -16.23 13.80
C TYR A 283 0.91 -14.87 14.03
N PHE A 284 1.57 -14.00 14.79
CA PHE A 284 1.13 -12.63 15.05
C PHE A 284 1.39 -11.68 13.87
N GLY A 285 1.92 -12.17 12.75
CA GLY A 285 2.14 -11.41 11.52
C GLY A 285 3.31 -10.44 11.55
N LEU A 286 4.15 -10.44 12.60
CA LEU A 286 5.24 -9.48 12.78
C LEU A 286 6.34 -9.60 11.72
N TRP A 287 6.42 -10.75 11.04
CA TRP A 287 7.32 -10.98 9.92
C TRP A 287 6.74 -10.56 8.57
N GLY A 288 5.41 -10.36 8.49
CA GLY A 288 4.70 -10.15 7.22
C GLY A 288 4.55 -8.69 6.81
N TYR A 289 4.18 -7.80 7.73
CA TYR A 289 3.66 -6.47 7.37
C TYR A 289 4.64 -5.55 6.62
N ASN A 290 5.92 -5.56 7.01
CA ASN A 290 6.95 -4.81 6.28
C ASN A 290 7.13 -5.36 4.84
N CYS A 291 7.09 -6.69 4.71
CA CYS A 291 7.22 -7.40 3.44
C CYS A 291 6.01 -7.17 2.52
N VAL A 292 4.80 -7.03 3.09
CA VAL A 292 3.58 -6.62 2.36
C VAL A 292 3.81 -5.28 1.65
N LEU A 293 4.22 -4.25 2.39
CA LEU A 293 4.43 -2.91 1.83
C LEU A 293 5.58 -2.89 0.81
N ALA A 294 6.69 -3.57 1.09
CA ALA A 294 7.82 -3.66 0.17
C ALA A 294 7.43 -4.37 -1.15
N CYS A 295 6.68 -5.47 -1.05
CA CYS A 295 6.25 -6.24 -2.22
C CYS A 295 5.25 -5.45 -3.07
N ILE A 296 4.29 -4.73 -2.45
CA ILE A 296 3.38 -3.84 -3.20
C ILE A 296 4.16 -2.71 -3.90
N ALA A 297 5.09 -2.06 -3.19
CA ALA A 297 5.83 -0.91 -3.70
C ALA A 297 6.60 -1.26 -4.99
N ILE A 298 7.33 -2.38 -5.00
CA ILE A 298 8.12 -2.80 -6.16
C ILE A 298 7.26 -3.57 -7.18
N GLY A 299 6.24 -4.30 -6.72
CA GLY A 299 5.37 -5.17 -7.52
C GLY A 299 4.30 -4.46 -8.33
N GLY A 300 4.68 -3.44 -9.10
CA GLY A 300 3.79 -2.73 -10.03
C GLY A 300 3.40 -1.32 -9.61
N MET A 301 3.66 -0.91 -8.36
CA MET A 301 3.31 0.44 -7.89
C MET A 301 4.32 1.49 -8.37
N PHE A 302 5.59 1.34 -8.00
CA PHE A 302 6.67 2.27 -8.38
C PHE A 302 7.58 1.75 -9.50
N TYR A 303 7.48 0.46 -9.83
CA TYR A 303 8.00 -0.12 -11.08
C TYR A 303 6.84 -0.57 -11.97
N ALA A 304 7.02 -0.54 -13.28
CA ALA A 304 6.06 -1.15 -14.20
C ALA A 304 6.10 -2.68 -14.06
N LEU A 305 4.94 -3.33 -13.88
CA LEU A 305 4.90 -4.78 -13.62
C LEU A 305 5.30 -5.61 -14.86
N THR A 306 6.50 -6.15 -14.81
CA THR A 306 7.04 -7.22 -15.66
C THR A 306 7.41 -8.43 -14.81
N TRP A 307 7.71 -9.57 -15.43
CA TRP A 307 8.17 -10.74 -14.67
C TRP A 307 9.49 -10.48 -13.94
N GLN A 308 10.38 -9.65 -14.50
CA GLN A 308 11.63 -9.24 -13.87
C GLN A 308 11.36 -8.42 -12.60
N THR A 309 10.46 -7.44 -12.67
CA THR A 309 10.11 -6.62 -11.50
C THR A 309 9.30 -7.40 -10.48
N HIS A 310 8.56 -8.42 -10.89
CA HIS A 310 7.91 -9.34 -9.95
C HIS A 310 8.94 -10.10 -9.12
N LEU A 311 9.97 -10.67 -9.76
CA LEU A 311 11.09 -11.29 -9.03
C LEU A 311 11.82 -10.29 -8.14
N LEU A 312 12.02 -9.06 -8.62
CA LEU A 312 12.62 -7.98 -7.84
C LEU A 312 11.77 -7.63 -6.61
N ALA A 313 10.44 -7.64 -6.72
CA ALA A 313 9.53 -7.40 -5.61
C ALA A 313 9.59 -8.50 -4.55
N VAL A 314 9.69 -9.76 -4.97
CA VAL A 314 9.89 -10.91 -4.06
C VAL A 314 11.25 -10.80 -3.37
N ALA A 315 12.32 -10.46 -4.11
CA ALA A 315 13.64 -10.23 -3.54
C ALA A 315 13.65 -9.06 -2.53
N CYS A 316 12.94 -7.97 -2.83
CA CYS A 316 12.77 -6.84 -1.92
C CYS A 316 12.02 -7.26 -0.64
N ALA A 317 10.98 -8.08 -0.76
CA ALA A 317 10.24 -8.61 0.39
C ALA A 317 11.13 -9.50 1.28
N PHE A 318 11.95 -10.38 0.72
CA PHE A 318 12.94 -11.14 1.49
C PHE A 318 13.94 -10.22 2.20
N PHE A 319 14.56 -9.30 1.46
CA PHE A 319 15.49 -8.32 2.03
C PHE A 319 14.83 -7.54 3.18
N CYS A 320 13.57 -7.15 3.01
CA CYS A 320 12.79 -6.45 4.01
C CYS A 320 12.50 -7.28 5.27
N ALA A 321 12.24 -8.58 5.14
CA ALA A 321 12.06 -9.48 6.27
C ALA A 321 13.32 -9.57 7.14
N TYR A 322 14.47 -9.77 6.50
CA TYR A 322 15.77 -9.82 7.17
C TYR A 322 16.10 -8.48 7.85
N LEU A 323 15.93 -7.37 7.11
CA LEU A 323 16.13 -6.03 7.66
C LEU A 323 15.17 -5.74 8.81
N GLY A 324 13.95 -6.28 8.77
CA GLY A 324 12.96 -6.21 9.83
C GLY A 324 13.45 -6.78 11.14
N SER A 325 13.98 -8.00 11.10
CA SER A 325 14.58 -8.63 12.29
C SER A 325 15.79 -7.84 12.81
N ALA A 326 16.65 -7.35 11.91
CA ALA A 326 17.83 -6.57 12.28
C ALA A 326 17.46 -5.25 12.98
N ILE A 327 16.56 -4.47 12.37
CA ILE A 327 16.10 -3.20 12.94
C ILE A 327 15.33 -3.42 14.24
N ALA A 328 14.47 -4.45 14.34
CA ALA A 328 13.76 -4.75 15.58
C ALA A 328 14.73 -5.06 16.73
N ASN A 329 15.79 -5.83 16.48
CA ASN A 329 16.81 -6.11 17.48
C ASN A 329 17.55 -4.83 17.90
N VAL A 330 17.94 -3.97 16.95
CA VAL A 330 18.62 -2.69 17.26
C VAL A 330 17.70 -1.74 18.01
N MET A 331 16.46 -1.53 17.55
CA MET A 331 15.54 -0.57 18.16
C MET A 331 15.09 -0.99 19.56
N SER A 332 15.02 -2.30 19.83
CA SER A 332 14.67 -2.81 21.16
C SER A 332 15.67 -2.41 22.26
N THR A 333 16.93 -2.11 21.92
CA THR A 333 17.93 -1.61 22.90
C THR A 333 17.61 -0.19 23.37
N PHE A 334 16.85 0.56 22.58
CA PHE A 334 16.33 1.89 22.91
C PHE A 334 14.90 1.85 23.44
N GLY A 335 14.33 0.66 23.64
CA GLY A 335 12.93 0.50 24.05
C GLY A 335 11.92 0.83 22.95
N LEU A 336 12.30 0.70 21.68
CA LEU A 336 11.47 1.05 20.53
C LEU A 336 11.09 -0.16 19.65
N PRO A 337 9.91 -0.14 19.03
CA PRO A 337 9.55 -1.07 17.95
C PRO A 337 10.20 -0.68 16.62
N ALA A 338 10.36 -1.64 15.71
CA ALA A 338 10.83 -1.37 14.35
C ALA A 338 9.84 -0.57 13.50
N CYS A 339 8.53 -0.66 13.81
CA CYS A 339 7.46 -0.13 12.97
C CYS A 339 7.71 -0.48 11.48
N THR A 340 7.54 0.48 10.57
CA THR A 340 7.75 0.29 9.14
C THR A 340 9.06 0.89 8.61
N TRP A 341 10.04 1.14 9.50
CA TRP A 341 11.42 1.46 9.10
C TRP A 341 12.01 0.43 8.12
N PRO A 342 11.86 -0.89 8.34
CA PRO A 342 12.38 -1.89 7.43
C PRO A 342 11.80 -1.75 6.02
N PHE A 343 10.48 -1.58 5.90
CA PHE A 343 9.83 -1.32 4.62
C PHE A 343 10.41 -0.08 3.93
N CYS A 344 10.45 1.07 4.62
CA CYS A 344 10.91 2.32 4.01
C CYS A 344 12.34 2.18 3.46
N LEU A 345 13.26 1.63 4.27
CA LEU A 345 14.65 1.49 3.89
C LEU A 345 14.84 0.47 2.77
N SER A 346 14.13 -0.66 2.81
CA SER A 346 14.15 -1.66 1.74
C SER A 346 13.62 -1.11 0.42
N ALA A 347 12.43 -0.50 0.43
CA ALA A 347 11.81 0.01 -0.78
C ALA A 347 12.61 1.17 -1.40
N LEU A 348 13.16 2.08 -0.58
CA LEU A 348 14.03 3.17 -1.07
C LEU A 348 15.32 2.62 -1.68
N THR A 349 15.95 1.64 -1.03
CA THR A 349 17.15 0.98 -1.57
C THR A 349 16.86 0.35 -2.93
N PHE A 350 15.75 -0.37 -3.05
CA PHE A 350 15.37 -1.03 -4.30
C PHE A 350 14.90 -0.06 -5.37
N LEU A 351 14.37 1.12 -5.02
CA LEU A 351 14.03 2.18 -5.98
C LEU A 351 15.23 3.00 -6.46
N LEU A 352 16.38 2.87 -5.79
CA LEU A 352 17.63 3.54 -6.14
C LEU A 352 18.53 2.69 -7.03
N ILE A 353 18.22 1.40 -7.23
CA ILE A 353 19.03 0.54 -8.07
C ILE A 353 19.01 1.05 -9.52
N THR A 354 20.17 1.04 -10.16
CA THR A 354 20.32 1.26 -11.59
C THR A 354 20.57 -0.07 -12.28
N THR A 355 20.02 -0.25 -13.48
CA THR A 355 20.16 -1.50 -14.23
C THR A 355 20.02 -1.24 -15.72
N GLU A 356 20.76 -2.01 -16.52
CA GLU A 356 20.64 -1.99 -17.99
C GLU A 356 19.48 -2.86 -18.50
N ILE A 357 18.82 -3.62 -17.61
CA ILE A 357 17.67 -4.45 -17.96
C ILE A 357 16.46 -3.54 -18.26
N LYS A 358 16.18 -3.32 -19.54
CA LYS A 358 15.11 -2.41 -20.04
C LYS A 358 13.69 -2.71 -19.55
N ASN A 359 13.44 -3.91 -19.00
CA ASN A 359 12.15 -4.34 -18.46
C ASN A 359 12.02 -4.09 -16.95
N ILE A 360 13.10 -3.72 -16.26
CA ILE A 360 13.06 -3.20 -14.89
C ILE A 360 12.97 -1.67 -15.02
N TYR A 361 11.74 -1.16 -15.07
CA TYR A 361 11.47 0.24 -15.36
C TYR A 361 10.81 0.92 -14.17
N LYS A 362 11.54 1.82 -13.50
CA LYS A 362 11.01 2.69 -12.45
C LYS A 362 10.10 3.73 -13.09
N LEU A 363 8.89 3.86 -12.56
CA LEU A 363 7.91 4.82 -13.03
C LEU A 363 8.23 6.22 -12.48
N PRO A 364 8.10 7.28 -13.31
CA PRO A 364 8.14 8.64 -12.80
C PRO A 364 7.02 8.85 -11.78
N LEU A 365 7.30 9.44 -10.61
CA LEU A 365 6.31 9.57 -9.54
C LEU A 365 5.04 10.30 -9.97
N ALA A 366 5.18 11.31 -10.81
CA ALA A 366 4.04 12.07 -11.35
C ALA A 366 3.09 11.22 -12.22
N LYS A 367 3.47 10.00 -12.61
CA LYS A 367 2.67 9.06 -13.40
C LYS A 367 2.17 7.86 -12.60
N VAL A 368 2.64 7.69 -11.36
CA VAL A 368 2.23 6.59 -10.49
C VAL A 368 0.76 6.73 -10.11
N THR A 369 -0.01 5.65 -10.31
CA THR A 369 -1.42 5.57 -9.93
C THR A 369 -1.70 4.24 -9.23
N TYR A 370 -1.96 3.18 -10.00
CA TYR A 370 -2.13 1.81 -9.53
C TYR A 370 -1.60 0.82 -10.58
N PRO A 371 -1.21 -0.41 -10.20
CA PRO A 371 -0.39 -1.28 -11.04
C PRO A 371 -0.92 -1.55 -12.45
N GLU A 372 -2.22 -1.77 -12.61
CA GLU A 372 -2.85 -2.02 -13.91
C GLU A 372 -2.71 -0.80 -14.84
N LYS A 373 -2.94 0.41 -14.34
CA LYS A 373 -2.82 1.66 -15.11
C LYS A 373 -1.37 2.05 -15.36
N ASN A 374 -0.50 1.80 -14.40
CA ASN A 374 0.95 1.94 -14.53
C ASN A 374 1.51 1.04 -15.64
N LEU A 375 1.02 -0.20 -15.73
CA LEU A 375 1.41 -1.15 -16.77
C LEU A 375 0.96 -0.68 -18.17
N ILE A 376 -0.25 -0.13 -18.29
CA ILE A 376 -0.74 0.48 -19.54
C ILE A 376 0.16 1.65 -19.97
N TYR A 377 0.54 2.52 -19.02
CA TYR A 377 1.46 3.63 -19.28
C TYR A 377 2.80 3.13 -19.83
N PHE A 378 3.40 2.14 -19.19
CA PHE A 378 4.67 1.54 -19.62
C PHE A 378 4.61 0.98 -21.05
N TRP A 379 3.56 0.23 -21.40
CA TRP A 379 3.43 -0.33 -22.74
C TRP A 379 3.20 0.73 -23.82
N LYS A 380 2.47 1.81 -23.51
CA LYS A 380 2.31 2.94 -24.42
C LYS A 380 3.65 3.59 -24.72
N MET A 381 4.42 3.92 -23.68
CA MET A 381 5.76 4.48 -23.80
C MET A 381 6.69 3.55 -24.61
N LYS A 382 6.70 2.23 -24.33
CA LYS A 382 7.48 1.25 -25.10
C LYS A 382 7.08 1.14 -26.57
N LYS A 383 5.83 1.45 -26.90
CA LYS A 383 5.36 1.50 -28.29
C LYS A 383 5.85 2.77 -28.98
N GLU A 384 5.76 3.91 -28.30
CA GLU A 384 6.25 5.20 -28.79
C GLU A 384 7.77 5.19 -29.02
N GLU A 385 8.55 4.64 -28.09
CA GLU A 385 10.00 4.43 -28.26
C GLU A 385 10.32 3.61 -29.52
N ARG A 386 9.56 2.55 -29.78
CA ARG A 386 9.74 1.73 -30.99
C ARG A 386 9.41 2.51 -32.26
N ILE A 387 8.32 3.27 -32.26
CA ILE A 387 7.92 4.08 -33.42
C ILE A 387 9.01 5.11 -33.74
N LEU A 388 9.59 5.77 -32.73
CA LEU A 388 10.67 6.75 -32.92
C LEU A 388 11.95 6.11 -33.49
N ILE A 389 12.29 4.88 -33.09
CA ILE A 389 13.46 4.16 -33.60
C ILE A 389 13.27 3.69 -35.04
N TYR A 390 12.05 3.30 -35.42
CA TYR A 390 11.74 2.69 -36.73
C TYR A 390 11.04 3.64 -37.71
N SER A 391 10.83 4.91 -37.35
CA SER A 391 10.36 5.91 -38.31
C SER A 391 11.54 6.32 -39.20
N PRO A 392 11.43 6.20 -40.55
CA PRO A 392 12.42 6.79 -41.43
C PRO A 392 12.46 8.29 -41.14
N LEU A 393 13.64 8.81 -40.82
CA LEU A 393 13.92 10.24 -40.92
C LEU A 393 13.66 10.62 -42.38
N PHE A 394 12.57 11.35 -42.62
CA PHE A 394 12.31 12.00 -43.91
C PHE A 394 13.29 13.15 -44.12
#